data_AF-A0A2S8JTP5-F1
#
_entry.id   AF-A0A2S8JTP5-F1
#
_cell.length_a   1.000
_cell.length_b   1.000
_cell.length_c   1.000
_cell.angle_alpha   90.00
_cell.angle_beta   90.00
_cell.angle_gamma   90.00
#
_symmetry.space_group_name_H-M   'P 1'
#
loop_
_entity.id
_entity.type
_entity.pdbx_description
1 polymer ?
#
loop_
_entity_poly.entity_id
_entity_poly.type
_entity_poly.pdbx_seq_one_letter_code
_entity_poly.pdbx_strand_id
1 'polypeptide(L)'
;MDMSKKNFEFKNYPIVFIGSGISKRYLENYPTWEELLNEYWKITNPTNDFYSYLLTIKESHKNNSDNDIDHKIYTEAASKIENDYNLLFRTGKLKLNGLDAKRVFSEDISPFKYAICQRFSNNTIRKDVNLDELASFKTLIKKAKIIITTNYDAFIENLLQEQNVTPKLYIGNNGFFEDTIGWSELYKIHGDIKDPHSIIINKDDYEKYDNKSILISAKILSNMIKNPIVFLGYSLTDRNVKKLLSDFSSQLPREDGRKSAERIILIEYKENEQEVVPKQITDQQLQITYTSVKTDNYKQIYDEISAVDEGLSPYDVLRYQRAIKTLIINEGEKGHLDTLLVSPSDLDRLEESVKQGKNLVVALGDKKYVFTQVKEINYLEDYLFDKNEISNKLAIDFILGSVNSLQLPFSKTITSCNLKELSLPAKYVLKLNQRIERHGKLDDLLNKITLDKINANKIYTNIKDIKDATFKKYKELSIVIKNIKNIPKEEIEDYVKKEAFVQFKACDVDNLKTQYRKLFLAYDLLIHGNVEKIN
;
A
#
# COMPACT_ATOMS: atom_id res chain seq x y z
N MET A 1 -29.25 -22.37 -2.09
CA MET A 1 -28.47 -21.88 -3.25
C MET A 1 -27.04 -22.28 -2.95
N ASP A 2 -26.55 -23.24 -3.72
CA ASP A 2 -25.43 -24.11 -3.37
C ASP A 2 -24.14 -23.33 -3.06
N MET A 3 -23.46 -23.67 -1.97
CA MET A 3 -22.09 -23.22 -1.72
C MET A 3 -21.23 -23.83 -2.82
N SER A 4 -20.91 -23.04 -3.85
CA SER A 4 -19.99 -23.42 -4.91
C SER A 4 -18.73 -24.04 -4.29
N LYS A 5 -18.50 -25.31 -4.56
CA LYS A 5 -17.32 -26.06 -4.14
C LYS A 5 -16.09 -25.29 -4.63
N LYS A 6 -15.32 -24.67 -3.73
CA LYS A 6 -14.08 -23.97 -4.10
C LYS A 6 -13.08 -25.01 -4.61
N ASN A 7 -12.47 -24.78 -5.77
CA ASN A 7 -11.45 -25.66 -6.34
C ASN A 7 -10.07 -25.38 -5.73
N PHE A 8 -9.86 -24.17 -5.19
CA PHE A 8 -8.63 -23.77 -4.52
C PHE A 8 -8.90 -23.21 -3.11
N GLU A 9 -8.07 -23.61 -2.13
CA GLU A 9 -8.08 -23.07 -0.76
C GLU A 9 -6.78 -22.31 -0.47
N PHE A 10 -6.72 -21.06 -0.92
CA PHE A 10 -5.59 -20.18 -0.65
C PHE A 10 -5.72 -19.49 0.71
N LYS A 11 -4.67 -19.61 1.53
CA LYS A 11 -4.59 -18.91 2.83
C LYS A 11 -3.88 -17.56 2.75
N ASN A 12 -2.99 -17.39 1.79
CA ASN A 12 -2.19 -16.18 1.59
C ASN A 12 -2.27 -15.76 0.13
N TYR A 13 -2.05 -14.47 -0.14
CA TYR A 13 -2.01 -13.90 -1.47
C TYR A 13 -0.96 -14.60 -2.33
N PRO A 14 -1.28 -14.93 -3.59
CA PRO A 14 -0.40 -15.71 -4.44
C PRO A 14 0.77 -14.89 -4.98
N ILE A 15 1.83 -15.60 -5.34
CA ILE A 15 2.79 -15.16 -6.34
C ILE A 15 2.24 -15.60 -7.70
N VAL A 16 2.14 -14.68 -8.65
CA VAL A 16 1.56 -14.96 -9.96
C VAL A 16 2.63 -14.87 -11.03
N PHE A 17 2.88 -15.98 -11.70
CA PHE A 17 3.71 -16.04 -12.89
C PHE A 17 2.83 -15.85 -14.11
N ILE A 18 3.10 -14.82 -14.90
CA ILE A 18 2.36 -14.49 -16.12
C ILE A 18 3.28 -14.65 -17.34
N GLY A 19 2.95 -15.59 -18.21
CA GLY A 19 3.67 -15.86 -19.46
C GLY A 19 2.99 -15.24 -20.67
N SER A 20 3.56 -15.48 -21.85
CA SER A 20 3.09 -14.89 -23.11
C SER A 20 1.69 -15.36 -23.52
N GLY A 21 1.23 -16.50 -23.00
CA GLY A 21 -0.12 -17.00 -23.23
C GLY A 21 -1.21 -16.04 -22.72
N ILE A 22 -0.94 -15.27 -21.67
CA ILE A 22 -1.88 -14.25 -21.17
C ILE A 22 -1.94 -13.05 -22.10
N SER A 23 -0.79 -12.53 -22.53
CA SER A 23 -0.76 -11.46 -23.53
C SER A 23 -1.43 -11.91 -24.84
N LYS A 24 -1.22 -13.16 -25.29
CA LYS A 24 -1.90 -13.75 -26.46
C LYS A 24 -3.41 -13.91 -26.29
N ARG A 25 -3.89 -14.11 -25.06
CA ARG A 25 -5.33 -14.17 -24.77
C ARG A 25 -6.01 -12.82 -24.94
N TYR A 26 -5.37 -11.73 -24.53
CA TYR A 26 -6.02 -10.41 -24.48
C TYR A 26 -5.58 -9.42 -25.56
N LEU A 27 -4.38 -9.55 -26.12
CA LEU A 27 -3.81 -8.61 -27.08
C LEU A 27 -3.94 -9.12 -28.52
N GLU A 28 -4.19 -8.19 -29.46
CA GLU A 28 -4.23 -8.47 -30.89
C GLU A 28 -2.83 -8.82 -31.41
N ASN A 29 -2.76 -9.83 -32.29
CA ASN A 29 -1.54 -10.21 -33.01
C ASN A 29 -0.32 -10.46 -32.11
N TYR A 30 -0.52 -10.97 -30.89
CA TYR A 30 0.59 -11.30 -29.99
C TYR A 30 1.22 -12.66 -30.36
N PRO A 31 2.51 -12.70 -30.73
CA PRO A 31 3.14 -13.92 -31.22
C PRO A 31 3.58 -14.85 -30.08
N THR A 32 3.67 -16.15 -30.36
CA THR A 32 4.53 -17.07 -29.58
C THR A 32 6.00 -16.76 -29.84
N TRP A 33 6.90 -17.34 -29.06
CA TRP A 33 8.34 -17.18 -29.29
C TRP A 33 8.75 -17.70 -30.68
N GLU A 34 8.20 -18.85 -31.10
CA GLU A 34 8.41 -19.41 -32.43
C GLU A 34 7.88 -18.48 -33.54
N GLU A 35 6.65 -17.97 -33.39
CA GLU A 35 6.02 -17.05 -34.35
C GLU A 35 6.85 -15.76 -34.48
N LEU A 36 7.35 -15.22 -33.36
CA LEU A 36 8.21 -14.02 -33.32
C LEU A 36 9.53 -14.27 -34.07
N LEU A 37 10.22 -15.38 -33.78
CA LEU A 37 11.48 -15.69 -34.44
C LEU A 37 11.28 -15.93 -35.95
N ASN A 38 10.19 -16.58 -36.34
CA ASN A 38 9.84 -16.78 -37.74
C ASN A 38 9.54 -15.44 -38.46
N GLU A 39 8.87 -14.49 -37.79
CA GLU A 39 8.62 -13.14 -38.31
C GLU A 39 9.94 -12.44 -38.69
N TYR A 40 10.91 -12.43 -37.77
CA TYR A 40 12.22 -11.82 -38.03
C TYR A 40 13.13 -12.65 -38.95
N TRP A 41 12.97 -13.98 -38.96
CA TRP A 41 13.66 -14.85 -39.90
C TRP A 41 13.31 -14.50 -41.34
N LYS A 42 12.03 -14.29 -41.65
CA LYS A 42 11.59 -13.91 -43.01
C LYS A 42 12.18 -12.59 -43.48
N ILE A 43 12.45 -11.66 -42.57
CA ILE A 43 13.09 -10.37 -42.87
C ILE A 43 14.59 -10.57 -43.19
N THR A 44 15.26 -11.41 -42.40
CA THR A 44 16.72 -11.60 -42.48
C THR A 44 17.12 -12.58 -43.59
N ASN A 45 16.32 -13.62 -43.80
CA ASN A 45 16.62 -14.77 -44.64
C ASN A 45 15.39 -15.14 -45.52
N PRO A 46 14.99 -14.29 -46.49
CA PRO A 46 13.74 -14.45 -47.22
C PRO A 46 13.68 -15.68 -48.13
N THR A 47 14.83 -16.24 -48.53
CA THR A 47 14.93 -17.40 -49.43
C THR A 47 14.90 -18.74 -48.72
N ASN A 48 15.25 -18.77 -47.44
CA ASN A 48 15.40 -20.01 -46.68
C ASN A 48 14.23 -20.16 -45.72
N ASP A 49 13.61 -21.33 -45.72
CA ASP A 49 12.54 -21.63 -44.78
C ASP A 49 13.07 -21.73 -43.33
N PHE A 50 12.33 -21.15 -42.39
CA PHE A 50 12.72 -21.09 -40.97
C PHE A 50 12.80 -22.48 -40.36
N TYR A 51 11.83 -23.35 -40.63
CA TYR A 51 11.79 -24.70 -40.07
C TYR A 51 12.92 -25.58 -40.61
N SER A 52 13.29 -25.39 -41.87
CA SER A 52 14.46 -26.05 -42.48
C SER A 52 15.75 -25.71 -41.73
N TYR A 53 15.90 -24.46 -41.29
CA TYR A 53 17.02 -24.06 -40.45
C TYR A 53 16.95 -24.66 -39.03
N LEU A 54 15.77 -24.65 -38.40
CA LEU A 54 15.59 -25.30 -37.09
C LEU A 54 15.90 -26.80 -37.13
N LEU A 55 15.57 -27.49 -38.22
CA LEU A 55 15.94 -28.90 -38.43
C LEU A 55 17.45 -29.09 -38.48
N THR A 56 18.17 -28.18 -39.12
CA THR A 56 19.64 -28.22 -39.18
C THR A 56 20.25 -28.08 -37.78
N ILE A 57 19.75 -27.15 -36.96
CA ILE A 57 20.20 -27.02 -35.56
C ILE A 57 19.83 -28.28 -34.77
N LYS A 58 18.61 -28.79 -34.93
CA LYS A 58 18.15 -30.02 -34.26
C LYS A 58 19.04 -31.22 -34.59
N GLU A 59 19.51 -31.35 -35.82
CA GLU A 59 20.45 -32.40 -36.22
C GLU A 59 21.80 -32.26 -35.52
N SER A 60 22.31 -31.04 -35.34
CA SER A 60 23.56 -30.81 -34.59
C SER A 60 23.46 -31.18 -33.10
N HIS A 61 22.24 -31.21 -32.54
CA HIS A 61 21.97 -31.61 -31.16
C HIS A 61 21.47 -33.06 -31.02
N LYS A 62 21.48 -33.86 -32.08
CA LYS A 62 20.92 -35.23 -32.07
C LYS A 62 21.54 -36.18 -31.02
N ASN A 63 22.76 -35.90 -30.58
CA ASN A 63 23.47 -36.68 -29.55
C ASN A 63 23.40 -36.07 -28.14
N ASN A 64 22.75 -34.92 -27.96
CA ASN A 64 22.53 -34.33 -26.63
C ASN A 64 21.27 -34.93 -26.01
N SER A 65 21.41 -35.52 -24.82
CA SER A 65 20.29 -36.04 -24.02
C SER A 65 19.68 -34.98 -23.09
N ASP A 66 19.74 -33.70 -23.47
CA ASP A 66 19.27 -32.61 -22.62
C ASP A 66 17.76 -32.45 -22.68
N ASN A 67 17.14 -32.18 -21.53
CA ASN A 67 15.68 -31.98 -21.41
C ASN A 67 15.18 -30.63 -21.98
N ASP A 68 16.09 -29.78 -22.46
CA ASP A 68 15.85 -28.40 -22.93
C ASP A 68 16.30 -28.14 -24.39
N ILE A 69 16.28 -29.19 -25.24
CA ILE A 69 16.71 -29.08 -26.65
C ILE A 69 15.97 -27.97 -27.41
N ASP A 70 14.66 -27.84 -27.24
CA ASP A 70 13.87 -26.84 -27.96
C ASP A 70 14.29 -25.41 -27.59
N HIS A 71 14.56 -25.16 -26.31
CA HIS A 71 15.07 -23.86 -25.85
C HIS A 71 16.45 -23.55 -26.46
N LYS A 72 17.35 -24.54 -26.51
CA LYS A 72 18.66 -24.38 -27.17
C LYS A 72 18.51 -24.05 -28.65
N ILE A 73 17.64 -24.77 -29.35
CA ILE A 73 17.35 -24.52 -30.77
C ILE A 73 16.85 -23.08 -30.98
N TYR A 74 15.88 -22.61 -30.20
CA TYR A 74 15.32 -21.26 -30.35
C TYR A 74 16.32 -20.14 -29.99
N THR A 75 17.13 -20.33 -28.95
CA THR A 75 18.16 -19.34 -28.57
C THR A 75 19.30 -19.25 -29.59
N GLU A 76 19.70 -20.36 -30.20
CA GLU A 76 20.67 -20.37 -31.31
C GLU A 76 20.08 -19.73 -32.56
N ALA A 77 18.81 -20.01 -32.87
CA ALA A 77 18.11 -19.34 -33.97
C ALA A 77 18.02 -17.83 -33.76
N ALA A 78 17.66 -17.38 -32.55
CA ALA A 78 17.64 -15.97 -32.18
C ALA A 78 19.02 -15.31 -32.34
N SER A 79 20.10 -15.99 -31.96
CA SER A 79 21.48 -15.49 -32.11
C SER A 79 21.86 -15.29 -33.59
N LYS A 80 21.43 -16.20 -34.47
CA LYS A 80 21.62 -16.05 -35.92
C LYS A 80 20.80 -14.88 -36.47
N ILE A 81 19.52 -14.81 -36.11
CA ILE A 81 18.61 -13.73 -36.53
C ILE A 81 19.17 -12.38 -36.12
N GLU A 82 19.63 -12.22 -34.88
CA GLU A 82 20.19 -10.97 -34.38
C GLU A 82 21.40 -10.51 -35.20
N ASN A 83 22.33 -11.42 -35.47
CA ASN A 83 23.52 -11.12 -36.27
C ASN A 83 23.15 -10.64 -37.69
N ASP A 84 22.22 -11.34 -38.34
CA ASP A 84 21.77 -11.01 -39.70
C ASP A 84 20.97 -9.71 -39.73
N TYR A 85 20.08 -9.51 -38.76
CA TYR A 85 19.27 -8.31 -38.63
C TYR A 85 20.13 -7.07 -38.39
N ASN A 86 21.11 -7.18 -37.49
CA ASN A 86 22.07 -6.12 -37.20
C ASN A 86 23.00 -5.85 -38.40
N LEU A 87 23.30 -6.85 -39.23
CA LEU A 87 24.02 -6.65 -40.49
C LEU A 87 23.17 -5.91 -41.53
N LEU A 88 21.89 -6.24 -41.67
CA LEU A 88 20.98 -5.52 -42.58
C LEU A 88 20.82 -4.04 -42.19
N PHE A 89 20.77 -3.75 -40.89
CA PHE A 89 20.77 -2.37 -40.39
C PHE A 89 22.09 -1.66 -40.73
N ARG A 90 23.24 -2.28 -40.42
CA ARG A 90 24.57 -1.70 -40.71
C ARG A 90 24.82 -1.44 -42.19
N THR A 91 24.29 -2.29 -43.06
CA THR A 91 24.41 -2.14 -44.53
C THR A 91 23.37 -1.18 -45.13
N GLY A 92 22.50 -0.58 -44.30
CA GLY A 92 21.47 0.37 -44.72
C GLY A 92 20.28 -0.24 -45.46
N LYS A 93 20.23 -1.57 -45.58
CA LYS A 93 19.12 -2.31 -46.20
C LYS A 93 17.86 -2.31 -45.33
N LEU A 94 18.02 -2.07 -44.03
CA LEU A 94 16.94 -1.98 -43.04
C LEU A 94 17.03 -0.64 -42.31
N LYS A 95 15.87 0.03 -42.16
CA LYS A 95 15.73 1.27 -41.39
C LYS A 95 14.75 1.05 -40.26
N LEU A 96 15.08 1.55 -39.07
CA LEU A 96 14.22 1.51 -37.90
C LEU A 96 13.84 2.94 -37.52
N ASN A 97 12.56 3.15 -37.28
CA ASN A 97 12.08 4.46 -36.81
C ASN A 97 12.66 4.74 -35.43
N GLY A 98 13.26 5.91 -35.24
CA GLY A 98 13.83 6.32 -33.95
C GLY A 98 15.22 5.77 -33.63
N LEU A 99 15.82 4.95 -34.50
CA LEU A 99 17.18 4.42 -34.32
C LEU A 99 18.05 4.73 -35.54
N ASP A 100 19.13 5.47 -35.32
CA ASP A 100 20.15 5.75 -36.31
C ASP A 100 21.49 5.06 -35.94
N ALA A 101 22.43 5.05 -36.89
CA ALA A 101 23.74 4.44 -36.67
C ALA A 101 24.53 5.13 -35.54
N LYS A 102 24.28 6.43 -35.30
CA LYS A 102 24.95 7.19 -34.23
C LYS A 102 24.52 6.67 -32.87
N ARG A 103 23.21 6.53 -32.64
CA ARG A 103 22.64 6.00 -31.39
C ARG A 103 23.05 4.55 -31.15
N VAL A 104 23.01 3.71 -32.18
CA VAL A 104 23.50 2.32 -32.09
C VAL A 104 24.95 2.28 -31.61
N PHE A 105 25.81 3.14 -32.16
CA PHE A 105 27.22 3.18 -31.76
C PHE A 105 27.43 3.80 -30.37
N SER A 106 26.73 4.89 -30.03
CA SER A 106 26.95 5.60 -28.76
C SER A 106 26.31 4.92 -27.55
N GLU A 107 25.14 4.30 -27.75
CA GLU A 107 24.35 3.66 -26.69
C GLU A 107 24.57 2.14 -26.66
N ASP A 108 25.29 1.54 -27.61
CA ASP A 108 25.52 0.08 -27.74
C ASP A 108 24.23 -0.74 -27.89
N ILE A 109 23.22 -0.16 -28.55
CA ILE A 109 21.90 -0.77 -28.72
C ILE A 109 21.93 -1.76 -29.88
N SER A 110 21.49 -3.01 -29.62
CA SER A 110 21.22 -3.98 -30.68
C SER A 110 19.99 -3.57 -31.50
N PRO A 111 20.11 -3.31 -32.83
CA PRO A 111 18.97 -3.01 -33.69
C PRO A 111 17.85 -4.05 -33.62
N PHE A 112 18.19 -5.33 -33.53
CA PHE A 112 17.22 -6.42 -33.38
C PHE A 112 16.39 -6.30 -32.11
N LYS A 113 17.03 -6.09 -30.95
CA LYS A 113 16.34 -5.91 -29.67
C LYS A 113 15.49 -4.64 -29.64
N TYR A 114 15.98 -3.56 -30.25
CA TYR A 114 15.20 -2.34 -30.42
C TYR A 114 13.95 -2.56 -31.28
N ALA A 115 14.04 -3.36 -32.35
CA ALA A 115 12.90 -3.73 -33.17
C ALA A 115 11.87 -4.55 -32.38
N ILE A 116 12.33 -5.47 -31.52
CA ILE A 116 11.46 -6.22 -30.60
C ILE A 116 10.73 -5.26 -29.66
N CYS A 117 11.42 -4.28 -29.07
CA CYS A 117 10.78 -3.26 -28.22
C CYS A 117 9.66 -2.52 -28.97
N GLN A 118 9.90 -2.11 -30.23
CA GLN A 118 8.86 -1.48 -31.04
C GLN A 118 7.68 -2.42 -31.32
N ARG A 119 7.95 -3.69 -31.63
CA ARG A 119 6.93 -4.69 -31.94
C ARG A 119 5.93 -4.91 -30.80
N PHE A 120 6.39 -4.76 -29.56
CA PHE A 120 5.59 -4.90 -28.33
C PHE A 120 5.18 -3.56 -27.69
N SER A 121 5.47 -2.42 -28.34
CA SER A 121 5.05 -1.10 -27.83
C SER A 121 3.57 -0.82 -28.07
N ASN A 122 2.98 -1.42 -29.11
CA ASN A 122 1.58 -1.22 -29.47
C ASN A 122 0.72 -2.39 -28.97
N ASN A 123 0.13 -2.22 -27.79
CA ASN A 123 -0.74 -3.21 -27.17
C ASN A 123 -2.21 -2.83 -27.35
N THR A 124 -2.86 -3.36 -28.39
CA THR A 124 -4.31 -3.23 -28.58
C THR A 124 -5.02 -4.44 -28.00
N ILE A 125 -6.00 -4.21 -27.11
CA ILE A 125 -6.86 -5.29 -26.60
C ILE A 125 -7.74 -5.80 -27.74
N ARG A 126 -7.86 -7.12 -27.88
CA ARG A 126 -8.71 -7.72 -28.92
C ARG A 126 -10.17 -7.35 -28.73
N LYS A 127 -10.86 -7.12 -29.84
CA LYS A 127 -12.28 -6.73 -29.85
C LYS A 127 -13.23 -7.81 -29.33
N ASP A 128 -12.82 -9.07 -29.40
CA ASP A 128 -13.59 -10.26 -29.01
C ASP A 128 -13.33 -10.72 -27.56
N VAL A 129 -12.56 -9.94 -26.79
CA VAL A 129 -12.25 -10.29 -25.39
C VAL A 129 -13.51 -10.25 -24.52
N ASN A 130 -13.66 -11.28 -23.70
CA ASN A 130 -14.64 -11.28 -22.61
C ASN A 130 -14.24 -10.24 -21.54
N LEU A 131 -15.00 -9.14 -21.48
CA LEU A 131 -14.72 -8.04 -20.56
C LEU A 131 -14.89 -8.43 -19.08
N ASP A 132 -15.81 -9.34 -18.77
CA ASP A 132 -16.02 -9.82 -17.41
C ASP A 132 -14.81 -10.65 -16.93
N GLU A 133 -14.26 -11.49 -17.82
CA GLU A 133 -13.04 -12.23 -17.54
C GLU A 133 -11.84 -11.28 -17.34
N LEU A 134 -11.70 -10.26 -18.19
CA LEU A 134 -10.64 -9.26 -18.07
C LEU A 134 -10.76 -8.47 -16.75
N ALA A 135 -11.98 -8.17 -16.30
CA ALA A 135 -12.22 -7.53 -15.00
C ALA A 135 -11.81 -8.43 -13.83
N SER A 136 -12.09 -9.74 -13.92
CA SER A 136 -11.61 -10.72 -12.94
C SER A 136 -10.08 -10.83 -12.95
N PHE A 137 -9.44 -10.80 -14.13
CA PHE A 137 -7.98 -10.80 -14.25
C PHE A 137 -7.35 -9.55 -13.60
N LYS A 138 -7.92 -8.37 -13.87
CA LYS A 138 -7.53 -7.10 -13.19
C LYS A 138 -7.62 -7.24 -11.67
N THR A 139 -8.65 -7.90 -11.15
CA THR A 139 -8.79 -8.12 -9.70
C THR A 139 -7.71 -9.05 -9.16
N LEU A 140 -7.39 -10.12 -9.91
CA LEU A 140 -6.35 -11.07 -9.54
C LEU A 140 -4.97 -10.42 -9.46
N ILE A 141 -4.56 -9.64 -10.47
CA ILE A 141 -3.23 -9.00 -10.47
C ILE A 141 -3.11 -7.96 -9.33
N LYS A 142 -4.20 -7.28 -8.96
CA LYS A 142 -4.23 -6.38 -7.79
C LYS A 142 -4.04 -7.14 -6.47
N LYS A 143 -4.53 -8.37 -6.39
CA LYS A 143 -4.41 -9.26 -5.22
C LYS A 143 -3.15 -10.14 -5.25
N ALA A 144 -2.36 -10.09 -6.30
CA ALA A 144 -1.08 -10.77 -6.35
C ALA A 144 -0.09 -10.07 -5.41
N LYS A 145 0.57 -10.86 -4.55
CA LYS A 145 1.62 -10.34 -3.66
C LYS A 145 2.86 -9.92 -4.48
N ILE A 146 3.24 -10.79 -5.40
CA ILE A 146 4.34 -10.61 -6.35
C ILE A 146 3.84 -11.11 -7.71
N ILE A 147 4.11 -10.33 -8.76
CA ILE A 147 3.89 -10.73 -10.15
C ILE A 147 5.25 -10.91 -10.81
N ILE A 148 5.44 -12.02 -11.53
CA ILE A 148 6.65 -12.29 -12.30
C ILE A 148 6.23 -12.58 -13.74
N THR A 149 6.87 -11.92 -14.69
CA THR A 149 6.58 -12.12 -16.10
C THR A 149 7.84 -12.19 -16.95
N THR A 150 7.75 -13.03 -17.98
CA THR A 150 8.72 -13.15 -19.07
C THR A 150 8.33 -12.32 -20.29
N ASN A 151 7.23 -11.57 -20.21
CA ASN A 151 6.73 -10.73 -21.28
C ASN A 151 7.45 -9.38 -21.29
N TYR A 152 7.78 -8.88 -22.48
CA TYR A 152 8.42 -7.58 -22.65
C TYR A 152 7.41 -6.42 -22.57
N ASP A 153 6.18 -6.68 -23.00
CA ASP A 153 5.11 -5.71 -23.18
C ASP A 153 4.66 -5.05 -21.85
N ALA A 154 3.98 -3.90 -21.91
CA ALA A 154 3.54 -3.15 -20.72
C ALA A 154 2.08 -3.43 -20.28
N PHE A 155 1.49 -4.55 -20.71
CA PHE A 155 0.07 -4.84 -20.50
C PHE A 155 -0.31 -4.91 -19.01
N ILE A 156 0.48 -5.63 -18.20
CA ILE A 156 0.20 -5.80 -16.77
C ILE A 156 0.30 -4.43 -16.05
N GLU A 157 1.32 -3.65 -16.37
CA GLU A 157 1.55 -2.32 -15.84
C GLU A 157 0.38 -1.39 -16.11
N ASN A 158 -0.10 -1.38 -17.35
CA ASN A 158 -1.24 -0.56 -17.75
C ASN A 158 -2.51 -0.96 -16.99
N LEU A 159 -2.79 -2.27 -16.87
CA LEU A 159 -3.96 -2.75 -16.14
C LEU A 159 -3.91 -2.40 -14.64
N LEU A 160 -2.74 -2.47 -14.00
CA LEU A 160 -2.56 -2.06 -12.60
C LEU A 160 -2.73 -0.54 -12.45
N GLN A 161 -2.20 0.24 -13.39
CA GLN A 161 -2.32 1.69 -13.39
C GLN A 161 -3.79 2.14 -13.52
N GLU A 162 -4.60 1.47 -14.35
CA GLU A 162 -6.05 1.71 -14.45
C GLU A 162 -6.79 1.52 -13.11
N GLN A 163 -6.21 0.73 -12.20
CA GLN A 163 -6.75 0.48 -10.86
C GLN A 163 -6.11 1.37 -9.78
N ASN A 164 -5.34 2.39 -10.17
CA ASN A 164 -4.53 3.24 -9.29
C ASN A 164 -3.51 2.47 -8.43
N VAL A 165 -3.00 1.34 -8.95
CA VAL A 165 -1.97 0.53 -8.31
C VAL A 165 -0.65 0.80 -9.01
N THR A 166 0.34 1.28 -8.26
CA THR A 166 1.70 1.48 -8.77
C THR A 166 2.64 0.49 -8.08
N PRO A 167 2.82 -0.71 -8.64
CA PRO A 167 3.71 -1.71 -8.06
C PRO A 167 5.17 -1.22 -8.10
N LYS A 168 6.03 -1.81 -7.26
CA LYS A 168 7.47 -1.63 -7.43
C LYS A 168 7.93 -2.51 -8.61
N LEU A 169 8.33 -1.87 -9.71
CA LEU A 169 8.79 -2.53 -10.94
C LEU A 169 10.28 -2.86 -10.85
N TYR A 170 10.65 -4.09 -11.20
CA TYR A 170 12.02 -4.56 -11.32
C TYR A 170 12.23 -5.17 -12.70
N ILE A 171 13.31 -4.78 -13.38
CA ILE A 171 13.63 -5.21 -14.75
C ILE A 171 14.94 -5.98 -14.73
N GLY A 172 14.91 -7.22 -15.22
CA GLY A 172 16.04 -8.14 -15.16
C GLY A 172 16.56 -8.29 -13.73
N ASN A 173 17.86 -8.06 -13.54
CA ASN A 173 18.52 -8.11 -12.23
C ASN A 173 18.71 -6.74 -11.57
N ASN A 174 18.27 -5.65 -12.21
CA ASN A 174 18.44 -4.30 -11.69
C ASN A 174 17.37 -4.02 -10.60
N GLY A 175 17.81 -3.51 -9.45
CA GLY A 175 16.95 -3.13 -8.32
C GLY A 175 16.90 -4.12 -7.14
N PHE A 176 17.61 -5.26 -7.20
CA PHE A 176 17.63 -6.24 -6.10
C PHE A 176 18.53 -5.87 -4.90
N PHE A 177 19.46 -4.92 -5.07
CA PHE A 177 20.24 -4.36 -3.96
C PHE A 177 19.46 -3.31 -3.15
N GLU A 178 18.27 -2.91 -3.60
CA GLU A 178 17.40 -2.05 -2.82
C GLU A 178 16.60 -2.89 -1.82
N ASP A 179 16.32 -2.34 -0.64
CA ASP A 179 15.37 -2.92 0.30
C ASP A 179 14.04 -3.17 -0.41
N THR A 180 13.83 -4.43 -0.79
CA THR A 180 12.59 -4.83 -1.42
C THR A 180 11.51 -4.97 -0.36
N ILE A 181 10.31 -4.51 -0.68
CA ILE A 181 9.24 -4.34 0.32
C ILE A 181 8.43 -5.65 0.46
N GLY A 182 8.52 -6.54 -0.54
CA GLY A 182 7.90 -7.88 -0.50
C GLY A 182 6.39 -7.88 -0.75
N TRP A 183 5.82 -6.74 -1.14
CA TRP A 183 4.40 -6.52 -1.36
C TRP A 183 4.18 -5.64 -2.60
N SER A 184 3.24 -6.05 -3.47
CA SER A 184 2.90 -5.37 -4.73
C SER A 184 4.15 -5.08 -5.58
N GLU A 185 4.86 -6.15 -5.92
CA GLU A 185 6.07 -6.11 -6.75
C GLU A 185 5.80 -6.74 -8.12
N LEU A 186 6.36 -6.15 -9.17
CA LEU A 186 6.29 -6.66 -10.54
C LEU A 186 7.71 -6.88 -11.07
N TYR A 187 8.04 -8.13 -11.39
CA TYR A 187 9.33 -8.53 -11.95
C TYR A 187 9.19 -8.88 -13.42
N LYS A 188 9.92 -8.15 -14.27
CA LYS A 188 10.05 -8.45 -15.70
C LYS A 188 11.42 -9.07 -15.93
N ILE A 189 11.48 -10.40 -15.84
CA ILE A 189 12.76 -11.12 -15.78
C ILE A 189 13.45 -11.24 -17.15
N HIS A 190 12.72 -11.10 -18.24
CA HIS A 190 13.26 -11.11 -19.61
C HIS A 190 13.46 -9.70 -20.21
N GLY A 191 13.27 -8.65 -19.41
CA GLY A 191 13.43 -7.27 -19.87
C GLY A 191 12.11 -6.56 -20.13
N ASP A 192 12.24 -5.31 -20.58
CA ASP A 192 11.14 -4.37 -20.75
C ASP A 192 11.27 -3.61 -22.08
N ILE A 193 10.12 -3.32 -22.72
CA ILE A 193 10.09 -2.55 -23.97
C ILE A 193 10.76 -1.16 -23.88
N LYS A 194 10.87 -0.56 -22.69
CA LYS A 194 11.51 0.74 -22.48
C LYS A 194 13.04 0.65 -22.46
N ASP A 195 13.60 -0.54 -22.26
CA ASP A 195 15.05 -0.76 -22.22
C ASP A 195 15.47 -1.92 -23.13
N PRO A 196 15.91 -1.63 -24.37
CA PRO A 196 16.40 -2.63 -25.31
C PRO A 196 17.57 -3.47 -24.80
N HIS A 197 18.40 -2.96 -23.87
CA HIS A 197 19.53 -3.71 -23.33
C HIS A 197 19.08 -4.82 -22.38
N SER A 198 17.90 -4.66 -21.77
CA SER A 198 17.34 -5.63 -20.83
C SER A 198 16.74 -6.86 -21.50
N ILE A 199 16.46 -6.80 -22.81
CA ILE A 199 15.79 -7.87 -23.56
C ILE A 199 16.64 -9.13 -23.59
N ILE A 200 16.06 -10.23 -23.12
CA ILE A 200 16.64 -11.57 -23.14
C ILE A 200 15.98 -12.39 -24.25
N ILE A 201 16.73 -12.72 -25.31
CA ILE A 201 16.18 -13.53 -26.41
C ILE A 201 17.18 -14.50 -27.03
N ASN A 202 18.46 -14.14 -27.09
CA ASN A 202 19.50 -14.94 -27.71
C ASN A 202 20.25 -15.81 -26.67
N LYS A 203 21.17 -16.66 -27.14
CA LYS A 203 21.95 -17.56 -26.27
C LYS A 203 22.78 -16.80 -25.23
N ASP A 204 23.54 -15.79 -25.65
CA ASP A 204 24.41 -14.99 -24.77
C ASP A 204 23.60 -14.27 -23.67
N ASP A 205 22.38 -13.84 -23.98
CA ASP A 205 21.49 -13.18 -23.02
C ASP A 205 21.06 -14.14 -21.92
N TYR A 206 20.64 -15.35 -22.31
CA TYR A 206 20.24 -16.38 -21.35
C TYR A 206 21.43 -16.83 -20.49
N GLU A 207 22.62 -16.97 -21.07
CA GLU A 207 23.85 -17.28 -20.32
C GLU A 207 24.18 -16.17 -19.31
N LYS A 208 24.09 -14.90 -19.71
CA LYS A 208 24.28 -13.75 -18.80
C LYS A 208 23.23 -13.69 -17.71
N TYR A 209 21.98 -14.00 -18.04
CA TYR A 209 20.88 -14.01 -17.08
C TYR A 209 21.04 -15.12 -16.05
N ASP A 210 21.30 -16.35 -16.48
CA ASP A 210 21.46 -17.51 -15.60
C ASP A 210 22.58 -17.30 -14.57
N ASN A 211 23.66 -16.63 -14.96
CA ASN A 211 24.78 -16.29 -14.07
C ASN A 211 24.42 -15.22 -13.02
N LYS A 212 23.44 -14.35 -13.31
CA LYS A 212 23.08 -13.20 -12.46
C LYS A 212 21.75 -13.36 -11.73
N SER A 213 20.91 -14.32 -12.10
CA SER A 213 19.53 -14.48 -11.61
C SER A 213 19.39 -15.20 -10.27
N ILE A 214 20.49 -15.61 -9.63
CA ILE A 214 20.50 -16.42 -8.39
C ILE A 214 19.69 -15.75 -7.27
N LEU A 215 19.79 -14.41 -7.15
CA LEU A 215 19.07 -13.65 -6.11
C LEU A 215 17.55 -13.64 -6.34
N ILE A 216 17.12 -13.54 -7.60
CA ILE A 216 15.70 -13.57 -7.97
C ILE A 216 15.11 -14.92 -7.59
N SER A 217 15.76 -16.00 -8.01
CA SER A 217 15.37 -17.36 -7.66
C SER A 217 15.28 -17.53 -6.14
N ALA A 218 16.33 -17.16 -5.38
CA ALA A 218 16.33 -17.29 -3.92
C ALA A 218 15.16 -16.56 -3.25
N LYS A 219 14.83 -15.35 -3.70
CA LYS A 219 13.69 -14.59 -3.16
C LYS A 219 12.35 -15.24 -3.48
N ILE A 220 12.16 -15.70 -4.72
CA ILE A 220 10.95 -16.41 -5.12
C ILE A 220 10.79 -17.64 -4.24
N LEU A 221 11.82 -18.49 -4.19
CA LEU A 221 11.90 -19.74 -3.42
C LEU A 221 11.55 -19.52 -1.95
N SER A 222 12.09 -18.47 -1.31
CA SER A 222 11.75 -18.12 0.07
C SER A 222 10.28 -17.74 0.26
N ASN A 223 9.65 -17.08 -0.71
CA ASN A 223 8.24 -16.73 -0.64
C ASN A 223 7.33 -17.93 -0.94
N MET A 224 7.77 -18.91 -1.76
CA MET A 224 7.00 -20.12 -2.08
C MET A 224 6.68 -20.97 -0.85
N ILE A 225 7.46 -20.84 0.23
CA ILE A 225 7.23 -21.56 1.50
C ILE A 225 5.87 -21.15 2.11
N LYS A 226 5.47 -19.89 1.95
CA LYS A 226 4.28 -19.31 2.60
C LYS A 226 3.18 -18.99 1.61
N ASN A 227 3.53 -18.55 0.42
CA ASN A 227 2.59 -18.04 -0.58
C ASN A 227 2.42 -19.08 -1.69
N PRO A 228 1.17 -19.38 -2.10
CA PRO A 228 0.91 -20.22 -3.26
C PRO A 228 1.41 -19.53 -4.53
N ILE A 229 1.75 -20.33 -5.54
CA ILE A 229 2.20 -19.86 -6.84
C ILE A 229 1.22 -20.31 -7.90
N VAL A 230 0.83 -19.37 -8.74
CA VAL A 230 -0.05 -19.61 -9.87
C VAL A 230 0.69 -19.26 -11.15
N PHE A 231 0.87 -20.25 -12.02
CA PHE A 231 1.39 -20.07 -13.37
C PHE A 231 0.23 -19.89 -14.35
N LEU A 232 0.21 -18.75 -15.03
CA LEU A 232 -0.79 -18.35 -16.02
C LEU A 232 -0.12 -18.12 -17.37
N GLY A 233 -0.64 -18.75 -18.43
CA GLY A 233 -0.11 -18.54 -19.79
C GLY A 233 1.30 -19.08 -20.01
N TYR A 234 1.70 -20.09 -19.21
CA TYR A 234 2.94 -20.84 -19.38
C TYR A 234 2.67 -22.24 -19.92
N SER A 235 3.64 -22.77 -20.65
CA SER A 235 3.73 -24.19 -20.95
C SER A 235 4.67 -24.88 -19.94
N LEU A 236 4.43 -26.15 -19.62
CA LEU A 236 5.38 -26.99 -18.88
C LEU A 236 6.71 -27.19 -19.62
N THR A 237 6.76 -26.88 -20.92
CA THR A 237 7.98 -26.88 -21.71
C THR A 237 8.85 -25.64 -21.50
N ASP A 238 8.34 -24.62 -20.81
CA ASP A 238 9.11 -23.40 -20.53
C ASP A 238 10.28 -23.70 -19.56
N ARG A 239 11.50 -23.43 -20.03
CA ARG A 239 12.74 -23.66 -19.28
C ARG A 239 12.75 -22.90 -17.95
N ASN A 240 12.21 -21.69 -17.88
CA ASN A 240 12.21 -20.90 -16.65
C ASN A 240 11.31 -21.51 -15.59
N VAL A 241 10.13 -21.99 -16.00
CA VAL A 241 9.21 -22.71 -15.11
C VAL A 241 9.87 -23.99 -14.61
N LYS A 242 10.43 -24.81 -15.52
CA LYS A 242 11.14 -26.05 -15.13
C LYS A 242 12.30 -25.77 -14.19
N LYS A 243 13.15 -24.80 -14.51
CA LYS A 243 14.32 -24.43 -13.69
C LYS A 243 13.89 -23.98 -12.30
N LEU A 244 12.90 -23.10 -12.19
CA LEU A 244 12.38 -22.63 -10.92
C LEU A 244 11.81 -23.79 -10.07
N LEU A 245 11.00 -24.66 -10.68
CA LEU A 245 10.41 -25.81 -10.01
C LEU A 245 11.48 -26.83 -9.58
N SER A 246 12.50 -27.04 -10.41
CA SER A 246 13.64 -27.90 -10.10
C SER A 246 14.47 -27.35 -8.94
N ASP A 247 14.81 -26.05 -8.98
CA ASP A 247 15.53 -25.36 -7.91
C ASP A 247 14.75 -25.47 -6.59
N PHE A 248 13.43 -25.28 -6.63
CA PHE A 248 12.56 -25.43 -5.45
C PHE A 248 12.53 -26.86 -4.91
N SER A 249 12.34 -27.85 -5.79
CA SER A 249 12.33 -29.26 -5.43
C SER A 249 13.65 -29.69 -4.76
N SER A 250 14.78 -29.22 -5.29
CA SER A 250 16.12 -29.54 -4.77
C SER A 250 16.39 -28.98 -3.38
N GLN A 251 15.70 -27.90 -2.99
CA GLN A 251 15.92 -27.18 -1.73
C GLN A 251 14.96 -27.59 -0.61
N LEU A 252 13.82 -28.22 -0.95
CA LEU A 252 12.90 -28.74 0.05
C LEU A 252 13.42 -30.08 0.61
N PRO A 253 13.55 -30.22 1.95
CA PRO A 253 13.67 -31.55 2.55
C PRO A 253 12.43 -32.35 2.16
N ARG A 254 12.57 -33.62 1.75
CA ARG A 254 11.50 -34.55 1.30
C ARG A 254 10.14 -34.25 1.98
N GLU A 255 9.39 -33.31 1.42
CA GLU A 255 8.12 -32.83 1.97
C GLU A 255 7.01 -33.74 1.44
N ASP A 256 5.87 -33.77 2.12
CA ASP A 256 4.69 -34.48 1.61
C ASP A 256 4.27 -33.83 0.27
N GLY A 257 4.25 -34.60 -0.82
CA GLY A 257 3.87 -34.10 -2.14
C GLY A 257 2.51 -33.42 -2.20
N ARG A 258 1.61 -33.72 -1.25
CA ARG A 258 0.32 -33.02 -1.09
C ARG A 258 0.49 -31.54 -0.74
N LYS A 259 1.47 -31.19 0.12
CA LYS A 259 1.75 -29.80 0.47
C LYS A 259 2.33 -29.02 -0.70
N SER A 260 3.18 -29.65 -1.51
CA SER A 260 3.71 -29.04 -2.74
C SER A 260 2.60 -28.82 -3.77
N ALA A 261 1.68 -29.79 -3.89
CA ALA A 261 0.53 -29.69 -4.80
C ALA A 261 -0.43 -28.55 -4.43
N GLU A 262 -0.61 -28.27 -3.14
CA GLU A 262 -1.39 -27.11 -2.66
C GLU A 262 -0.72 -25.77 -2.96
N ARG A 263 0.62 -25.73 -3.04
CA ARG A 263 1.39 -24.50 -3.23
C ARG A 263 1.63 -24.17 -4.71
N ILE A 264 1.67 -25.15 -5.60
CA ILE A 264 2.07 -24.94 -7.00
C ILE A 264 0.90 -25.27 -7.90
N ILE A 265 0.39 -24.25 -8.58
CA ILE A 265 -0.78 -24.36 -9.46
C ILE A 265 -0.40 -23.90 -10.85
N LEU A 266 -0.64 -24.77 -11.82
CA LEU A 266 -0.45 -24.51 -13.23
C LEU A 266 -1.81 -24.47 -13.93
N ILE A 267 -2.09 -23.37 -14.61
CA ILE A 267 -3.29 -23.21 -15.41
C ILE A 267 -2.90 -23.32 -16.89
N GLU A 268 -3.39 -24.37 -17.53
CA GLU A 268 -3.19 -24.65 -18.95
C GLU A 268 -4.48 -24.34 -19.72
N TYR A 269 -4.34 -23.62 -20.83
CA TYR A 269 -5.45 -23.39 -21.74
C TYR A 269 -5.88 -24.69 -22.42
N LYS A 270 -7.18 -24.97 -22.38
CA LYS A 270 -7.79 -26.05 -23.16
C LYS A 270 -9.07 -25.52 -23.80
N GLU A 271 -9.04 -25.40 -25.12
CA GLU A 271 -10.15 -24.86 -25.90
C GLU A 271 -11.48 -25.58 -25.61
N ASN A 272 -12.56 -24.81 -25.44
CA ASN A 272 -13.93 -25.28 -25.19
C ASN A 272 -14.13 -26.10 -23.89
N GLU A 273 -13.15 -26.14 -22.98
CA GLU A 273 -13.28 -26.80 -21.69
C GLU A 273 -13.77 -25.81 -20.62
N GLN A 274 -15.04 -25.86 -20.23
CA GLN A 274 -15.58 -24.94 -19.22
C GLN A 274 -15.44 -25.47 -17.79
N GLU A 275 -15.17 -26.76 -17.63
CA GLU A 275 -14.97 -27.34 -16.31
C GLU A 275 -13.61 -26.94 -15.72
N VAL A 276 -13.62 -26.62 -14.43
CA VAL A 276 -12.42 -26.32 -13.65
C VAL A 276 -12.19 -27.51 -12.72
N VAL A 277 -11.40 -28.48 -13.18
CA VAL A 277 -11.09 -29.70 -12.42
C VAL A 277 -9.60 -29.72 -12.06
N PRO A 278 -9.24 -29.49 -10.79
CA PRO A 278 -7.85 -29.59 -10.35
C PRO A 278 -7.37 -31.04 -10.33
N LYS A 279 -6.20 -31.30 -10.92
CA LYS A 279 -5.55 -32.61 -10.94
C LYS A 279 -4.14 -32.50 -10.37
N GLN A 280 -3.83 -33.32 -9.37
CA GLN A 280 -2.47 -33.42 -8.86
C GLN A 280 -1.62 -34.27 -9.80
N ILE A 281 -0.50 -33.71 -10.26
CA ILE A 281 0.45 -34.35 -11.15
C ILE A 281 1.80 -34.40 -10.43
N THR A 282 2.43 -35.57 -10.43
CA THR A 282 3.80 -35.73 -9.95
C THR A 282 4.72 -35.87 -11.15
N ASP A 283 5.60 -34.89 -11.34
CA ASP A 283 6.66 -34.96 -12.33
C ASP A 283 7.86 -35.69 -11.74
N GLN A 284 8.22 -36.84 -12.33
CA GLN A 284 9.32 -37.68 -11.85
C GLN A 284 10.70 -37.08 -12.13
N GLN A 285 10.84 -36.26 -13.19
CA GLN A 285 12.11 -35.63 -13.54
C GLN A 285 12.41 -34.45 -12.60
N LEU A 286 11.38 -33.65 -12.31
CA LEU A 286 11.48 -32.52 -11.40
C LEU A 286 11.32 -32.94 -9.92
N GLN A 287 10.92 -34.19 -9.66
CA GLN A 287 10.60 -34.73 -8.34
C GLN A 287 9.60 -33.88 -7.55
N ILE A 288 8.64 -33.27 -8.25
CA ILE A 288 7.70 -32.30 -7.68
C ILE A 288 6.26 -32.68 -7.99
N THR A 289 5.38 -32.48 -7.01
CA THR A 289 3.93 -32.60 -7.21
C THR A 289 3.32 -31.21 -7.27
N TYR A 290 2.53 -30.95 -8.31
CA TYR A 290 1.81 -29.69 -8.52
C TYR A 290 0.36 -29.96 -8.92
N THR A 291 -0.49 -28.95 -8.77
CA THR A 291 -1.88 -28.98 -9.24
C THR A 291 -1.95 -28.40 -10.65
N SER A 292 -2.42 -29.19 -11.62
CA SER A 292 -2.71 -28.73 -12.99
C SER A 292 -4.22 -28.56 -13.16
N VAL A 293 -4.61 -27.47 -13.80
CA VAL A 293 -5.98 -27.22 -14.25
C VAL A 293 -5.95 -26.92 -15.73
N LYS A 294 -6.71 -27.69 -16.51
CA LYS A 294 -6.85 -27.51 -17.96
C LYS A 294 -8.25 -27.00 -18.25
N THR A 295 -8.39 -25.75 -18.67
CA THR A 295 -9.70 -25.09 -18.85
C THR A 295 -9.61 -23.90 -19.81
N ASP A 296 -10.74 -23.45 -20.32
CA ASP A 296 -10.95 -22.16 -20.98
C ASP A 296 -11.71 -21.18 -20.07
N ASN A 297 -12.26 -21.65 -18.96
CA ASN A 297 -12.98 -20.81 -18.00
C ASN A 297 -12.00 -20.08 -17.04
N TYR A 298 -11.16 -19.22 -17.59
CA TYR A 298 -10.18 -18.44 -16.84
C TYR A 298 -10.84 -17.49 -15.84
N LYS A 299 -12.06 -17.00 -16.14
CA LYS A 299 -12.82 -16.14 -15.23
C LYS A 299 -13.02 -16.81 -13.87
N GLN A 300 -13.47 -18.06 -13.85
CA GLN A 300 -13.67 -18.80 -12.60
C GLN A 300 -12.36 -18.94 -11.81
N ILE A 301 -11.25 -19.25 -12.49
CA ILE A 301 -9.92 -19.34 -11.86
C ILE A 301 -9.55 -18.02 -11.18
N TYR A 302 -9.72 -16.90 -11.91
CA TYR A 302 -9.37 -15.59 -11.41
C TYR A 302 -10.24 -15.18 -10.22
N ASP A 303 -11.54 -15.45 -10.28
CA ASP A 303 -12.48 -15.15 -9.19
C ASP A 303 -12.15 -15.96 -7.93
N GLU A 304 -11.82 -17.24 -8.08
CA GLU A 304 -11.45 -18.12 -6.95
C GLU A 304 -10.13 -17.69 -6.30
N ILE A 305 -9.09 -17.38 -7.08
CA ILE A 305 -7.82 -16.86 -6.56
C ILE A 305 -8.03 -15.49 -5.91
N SER A 306 -8.88 -14.64 -6.51
CA SER A 306 -9.19 -13.31 -5.99
C SER A 306 -10.08 -13.35 -4.75
N ALA A 307 -10.64 -14.49 -4.36
CA ALA A 307 -11.43 -14.62 -3.14
C ALA A 307 -10.56 -14.58 -1.87
N VAL A 308 -9.22 -14.64 -2.00
CA VAL A 308 -8.30 -14.48 -0.87
C VAL A 308 -8.44 -13.09 -0.26
N ASP A 309 -8.56 -13.06 1.06
CA ASP A 309 -8.65 -11.85 1.85
C ASP A 309 -7.83 -12.01 3.14
N GLU A 310 -6.67 -11.34 3.20
CA GLU A 310 -5.85 -11.23 4.42
C GLU A 310 -6.19 -9.94 5.20
N GLY A 311 -7.31 -9.27 4.88
CA GLY A 311 -7.80 -8.06 5.51
C GLY A 311 -7.28 -6.75 4.88
N LEU A 312 -6.05 -6.76 4.35
CA LEU A 312 -5.46 -5.64 3.59
C LEU A 312 -4.93 -6.14 2.24
N SER A 313 -5.10 -5.36 1.17
CA SER A 313 -4.52 -5.76 -0.12
C SER A 313 -2.99 -5.61 -0.12
N PRO A 314 -2.26 -6.36 -0.97
CA PRO A 314 -0.81 -6.20 -1.10
C PRO A 314 -0.36 -4.76 -1.36
N TYR A 315 -1.12 -4.01 -2.15
CA TYR A 315 -0.83 -2.60 -2.42
C TYR A 315 -1.03 -1.71 -1.19
N ASP A 316 -2.05 -1.97 -0.37
CA ASP A 316 -2.26 -1.22 0.88
C ASP A 316 -1.11 -1.45 1.84
N VAL A 317 -0.64 -2.69 1.99
CA VAL A 317 0.53 -3.02 2.83
C VAL A 317 1.77 -2.23 2.36
N LEU A 318 2.03 -2.21 1.05
CA LEU A 318 3.10 -1.41 0.45
C LEU A 318 2.93 0.09 0.77
N ARG A 319 1.72 0.63 0.62
CA ARG A 319 1.41 2.04 0.90
C ARG A 319 1.63 2.40 2.37
N TYR A 320 1.19 1.56 3.30
CA TYR A 320 1.45 1.75 4.74
C TYR A 320 2.93 1.70 5.08
N GLN A 321 3.65 0.70 4.57
CA GLN A 321 5.08 0.57 4.82
C GLN A 321 5.86 1.77 4.29
N ARG A 322 5.50 2.29 3.11
CA ARG A 322 6.08 3.54 2.57
C ARG A 322 5.76 4.73 3.47
N ALA A 323 4.51 4.91 3.87
CA ALA A 323 4.11 6.01 4.75
C ALA A 323 4.87 5.97 6.09
N ILE A 324 4.97 4.79 6.72
CA ILE A 324 5.69 4.59 7.98
C ILE A 324 7.19 4.81 7.78
N LYS A 325 7.80 4.26 6.71
CA LYS A 325 9.23 4.45 6.42
C LYS A 325 9.56 5.93 6.24
N THR A 326 8.77 6.65 5.44
CA THR A 326 8.94 8.09 5.22
C THR A 326 8.81 8.88 6.52
N LEU A 327 7.85 8.51 7.37
CA LEU A 327 7.67 9.13 8.69
C LEU A 327 8.89 8.91 9.60
N ILE A 328 9.39 7.67 9.68
CA ILE A 328 10.57 7.34 10.50
C ILE A 328 11.81 8.08 10.00
N ILE A 329 12.02 8.13 8.67
CA ILE A 329 13.18 8.83 8.10
C ILE A 329 13.10 10.34 8.38
N ASN A 330 11.92 10.95 8.18
CA ASN A 330 11.78 12.40 8.30
C ASN A 330 11.72 12.91 9.75
N GLU A 331 11.13 12.13 10.66
CA GLU A 331 10.85 12.56 12.05
C GLU A 331 11.63 11.77 13.11
N GLY A 332 12.17 10.59 12.77
CA GLY A 332 13.06 9.82 13.66
C GLY A 332 14.41 10.50 13.90
N GLU A 333 14.92 11.28 12.94
CA GLU A 333 16.11 12.11 13.13
C GLU A 333 15.91 13.25 14.16
N LYS A 334 14.65 13.62 14.43
CA LYS A 334 14.30 14.73 15.33
C LYS A 334 13.85 14.26 16.73
N GLY A 335 13.74 12.95 16.97
CA GLY A 335 13.42 12.40 18.30
C GLY A 335 11.99 12.64 18.82
N HIS A 336 11.03 13.00 17.96
CA HIS A 336 9.67 13.41 18.35
C HIS A 336 8.56 12.54 17.74
N LEU A 337 8.59 11.21 17.91
CA LEU A 337 7.52 10.32 17.42
C LEU A 337 6.32 10.25 18.38
N ASP A 338 5.68 11.39 18.67
CA ASP A 338 4.53 11.46 19.60
C ASP A 338 3.18 11.66 18.88
N THR A 339 2.50 10.52 18.62
CA THR A 339 1.04 10.26 18.44
C THR A 339 0.14 11.13 17.54
N LEU A 340 -0.37 10.51 16.46
CA LEU A 340 -1.65 10.87 15.81
C LEU A 340 -2.27 9.68 15.08
N LEU A 341 -3.55 9.39 15.33
CA LEU A 341 -4.21 8.17 14.87
C LEU A 341 -4.61 8.24 13.40
N VAL A 342 -4.30 7.19 12.63
CA VAL A 342 -4.83 7.03 11.28
C VAL A 342 -5.55 5.70 11.12
N SER A 343 -6.81 5.78 10.67
CA SER A 343 -7.56 4.62 10.22
C SER A 343 -7.23 4.29 8.76
N PRO A 344 -7.42 3.03 8.31
CA PRO A 344 -7.26 2.66 6.90
C PRO A 344 -8.07 3.50 5.91
N SER A 345 -9.19 4.07 6.36
CA SER A 345 -10.06 4.94 5.56
C SER A 345 -9.54 6.37 5.37
N ASP A 346 -8.54 6.82 6.13
CA ASP A 346 -8.01 8.20 6.05
C ASP A 346 -6.69 8.28 5.23
N LEU A 347 -6.40 7.25 4.43
CA LEU A 347 -5.14 7.05 3.70
C LEU A 347 -4.82 8.19 2.71
N ASP A 348 -5.84 8.79 2.10
CA ASP A 348 -5.68 9.88 1.13
C ASP A 348 -5.32 11.21 1.81
N ARG A 349 -5.70 11.38 3.09
CA ARG A 349 -5.32 12.54 3.92
C ARG A 349 -3.95 12.37 4.57
N LEU A 350 -3.41 11.16 4.56
CA LEU A 350 -2.18 10.75 5.23
C LEU A 350 -0.95 11.34 4.54
N GLU A 351 -0.90 11.32 3.21
CA GLU A 351 0.19 11.94 2.44
C GLU A 351 0.22 13.46 2.59
N GLU A 352 -0.96 14.10 2.68
CA GLU A 352 -1.07 15.54 2.92
C GLU A 352 -0.66 15.92 4.35
N SER A 353 -1.01 15.09 5.34
CA SER A 353 -0.69 15.34 6.75
C SER A 353 0.79 15.12 7.06
N VAL A 354 1.45 14.17 6.40
CA VAL A 354 2.92 13.96 6.48
C VAL A 354 3.68 15.17 5.92
N LYS A 355 3.18 15.81 4.85
CA LYS A 355 3.76 17.07 4.34
C LYS A 355 3.62 18.25 5.32
N GLN A 356 2.68 18.17 6.28
CA GLN A 356 2.43 19.21 7.28
C GLN A 356 3.20 19.00 8.59
N GLY A 357 4.06 17.99 8.71
CA GLY A 357 4.97 17.81 9.85
C GLY A 357 4.29 17.40 11.16
N LYS A 358 3.19 16.63 11.10
CA LYS A 358 2.51 16.10 12.30
C LYS A 358 3.00 14.69 12.63
N ASN A 359 3.28 14.46 13.91
CA ASN A 359 3.62 13.13 14.45
C ASN A 359 2.47 12.15 14.22
N LEU A 360 2.75 10.86 14.00
CA LEU A 360 1.73 9.88 13.62
C LEU A 360 1.94 8.54 14.33
N VAL A 361 0.84 7.90 14.74
CA VAL A 361 0.79 6.54 15.29
C VAL A 361 -0.34 5.78 14.60
N VAL A 362 0.01 4.67 13.95
CA VAL A 362 -0.94 3.81 13.24
C VAL A 362 -1.47 2.75 14.20
N ALA A 363 -2.78 2.78 14.46
CA ALA A 363 -3.46 1.75 15.25
C ALA A 363 -4.21 0.80 14.29
N LEU A 364 -3.88 -0.49 14.34
CA LEU A 364 -4.51 -1.54 13.54
C LEU A 364 -5.50 -2.32 14.41
N GLY A 365 -6.79 -2.30 14.05
CA GLY A 365 -7.82 -3.05 14.74
C GLY A 365 -9.21 -2.84 14.13
N ASP A 366 -10.16 -3.71 14.45
CA ASP A 366 -11.57 -3.51 14.07
C ASP A 366 -12.09 -2.23 14.75
N LYS A 367 -12.71 -1.36 13.94
CA LYS A 367 -13.29 -0.06 14.36
C LYS A 367 -14.18 -0.18 15.60
N LYS A 368 -14.78 -1.35 15.85
CA LYS A 368 -15.58 -1.62 17.06
C LYS A 368 -14.77 -1.61 18.36
N TYR A 369 -13.49 -1.97 18.31
CA TYR A 369 -12.64 -2.16 19.50
C TYR A 369 -11.53 -1.12 19.64
N VAL A 370 -11.28 -0.32 18.61
CA VAL A 370 -10.35 0.82 18.71
C VAL A 370 -11.11 2.04 19.22
N PHE A 371 -11.07 2.27 20.53
CA PHE A 371 -11.61 3.48 21.16
C PHE A 371 -10.50 4.27 21.83
N THR A 372 -10.53 5.58 21.63
CA THR A 372 -9.62 6.51 22.29
C THR A 372 -10.31 7.08 23.51
N GLN A 373 -9.77 6.78 24.69
CA GLN A 373 -10.25 7.37 25.92
C GLN A 373 -9.34 8.53 26.32
N VAL A 374 -9.77 9.75 25.97
CA VAL A 374 -9.12 10.96 26.45
C VAL A 374 -9.36 11.07 27.96
N LYS A 375 -8.27 11.19 28.74
CA LYS A 375 -8.35 11.49 30.17
C LYS A 375 -8.51 12.99 30.38
N GLU A 376 -9.22 13.39 31.44
CA GLU A 376 -9.45 14.80 31.76
C GLU A 376 -8.16 15.62 31.89
N ILE A 377 -7.14 15.06 32.54
CA ILE A 377 -5.85 15.74 32.72
C ILE A 377 -5.21 16.02 31.36
N ASN A 378 -5.22 15.04 30.45
CA ASN A 378 -4.64 15.19 29.11
C ASN A 378 -5.42 16.20 28.27
N TYR A 379 -6.76 16.19 28.36
CA TYR A 379 -7.60 17.18 27.71
C TYR A 379 -7.28 18.59 28.20
N LEU A 380 -7.23 18.81 29.52
CA LEU A 380 -6.93 20.13 30.09
C LEU A 380 -5.50 20.58 29.79
N GLU A 381 -4.55 19.65 29.77
CA GLU A 381 -3.16 19.93 29.41
C GLU A 381 -3.04 20.40 27.96
N ASP A 382 -3.60 19.65 27.02
CA ASP A 382 -3.59 20.01 25.61
C ASP A 382 -4.33 21.33 25.36
N TYR A 383 -5.48 21.50 26.01
CA TYR A 383 -6.33 22.68 25.87
C TYR A 383 -5.68 23.96 26.40
N LEU A 384 -5.12 23.92 27.62
CA LEU A 384 -4.56 25.11 28.27
C LEU A 384 -3.20 25.49 27.70
N PHE A 385 -2.38 24.53 27.27
CA PHE A 385 -1.02 24.79 26.78
C PHE A 385 -0.92 24.85 25.26
N ASP A 386 -2.03 24.79 24.55
CA ASP A 386 -2.10 24.88 23.08
C ASP A 386 -1.20 23.85 22.38
N LYS A 387 -1.07 22.63 22.95
CA LYS A 387 -0.17 21.61 22.40
C LYS A 387 -0.68 21.05 21.05
N ASN A 388 -1.98 21.12 20.81
CA ASN A 388 -2.67 20.61 19.62
C ASN A 388 -2.44 19.10 19.39
N GLU A 389 -2.26 18.35 20.47
CA GLU A 389 -2.10 16.89 20.48
C GLU A 389 -3.46 16.18 20.28
N ILE A 390 -4.57 16.76 20.74
CA ILE A 390 -5.90 16.18 20.63
C ILE A 390 -6.66 16.84 19.48
N SER A 391 -7.11 16.03 18.51
CA SER A 391 -7.92 16.56 17.41
C SER A 391 -9.24 17.15 17.93
N ASN A 392 -9.70 18.21 17.25
CA ASN A 392 -10.98 18.87 17.51
C ASN A 392 -12.17 17.89 17.67
N LYS A 393 -12.20 16.83 16.85
CA LYS A 393 -13.23 15.79 16.94
C LYS A 393 -13.16 15.02 18.26
N LEU A 394 -11.97 14.57 18.66
CA LEU A 394 -11.77 13.84 19.91
C LEU A 394 -12.02 14.73 21.14
N ALA A 395 -11.66 16.01 21.06
CA ALA A 395 -12.00 17.00 22.07
C ALA A 395 -13.52 17.15 22.24
N ILE A 396 -14.27 17.28 21.15
CA ILE A 396 -15.74 17.34 21.17
C ILE A 396 -16.35 16.04 21.71
N ASP A 397 -15.84 14.88 21.29
CA ASP A 397 -16.31 13.58 21.78
C ASP A 397 -16.06 13.43 23.30
N PHE A 398 -14.91 13.87 23.80
CA PHE A 398 -14.60 13.91 25.24
C PHE A 398 -15.55 14.84 26.01
N ILE A 399 -15.82 16.04 25.47
CA ILE A 399 -16.78 17.00 26.05
C ILE A 399 -18.17 16.35 26.12
N LEU A 400 -18.63 15.73 25.03
CA LEU A 400 -19.95 15.09 24.91
C LEU A 400 -20.12 13.84 25.79
N GLY A 401 -19.02 13.09 26.01
CA GLY A 401 -18.97 11.93 26.89
C GLY A 401 -18.95 12.29 28.37
N SER A 402 -18.47 13.49 28.71
CA SER A 402 -18.43 14.00 30.08
C SER A 402 -19.81 14.38 30.62
N VAL A 403 -20.02 14.28 31.93
CA VAL A 403 -21.29 14.67 32.57
C VAL A 403 -21.58 16.16 32.37
N ASN A 404 -22.82 16.52 32.04
CA ASN A 404 -23.17 17.92 31.69
C ASN A 404 -23.03 18.91 32.87
N SER A 405 -22.96 18.43 34.10
CA SER A 405 -22.65 19.25 35.28
C SER A 405 -21.17 19.63 35.40
N LEU A 406 -20.26 18.92 34.70
CA LEU A 406 -18.82 19.17 34.75
C LEU A 406 -18.48 20.45 33.98
N GLN A 407 -17.75 21.35 34.64
CA GLN A 407 -17.38 22.67 34.12
C GLN A 407 -15.98 22.62 33.49
N LEU A 408 -15.89 21.97 32.32
CA LEU A 408 -14.66 21.93 31.53
C LEU A 408 -14.59 23.14 30.60
N PRO A 409 -13.40 23.65 30.25
CA PRO A 409 -13.24 24.65 29.20
C PRO A 409 -13.59 24.03 27.84
N PHE A 410 -14.29 24.79 26.98
CA PHE A 410 -14.76 24.34 25.67
C PHE A 410 -14.97 25.47 24.64
N SER A 411 -14.93 26.74 25.05
CA SER A 411 -15.22 27.89 24.20
C SER A 411 -14.29 27.95 22.99
N LYS A 412 -12.98 27.82 23.22
CA LYS A 412 -11.96 27.75 22.17
C LYS A 412 -12.30 26.68 21.14
N THR A 413 -12.56 25.45 21.56
CA THR A 413 -12.84 24.32 20.66
C THR A 413 -14.10 24.57 19.84
N ILE A 414 -15.17 25.10 20.45
CA ILE A 414 -16.42 25.38 19.72
C ILE A 414 -16.23 26.51 18.71
N THR A 415 -15.52 27.58 19.07
CA THR A 415 -15.28 28.73 18.20
C THR A 415 -14.27 28.42 17.08
N SER A 416 -13.26 27.58 17.34
CA SER A 416 -12.24 27.21 16.34
C SER A 416 -12.68 26.09 15.40
N CYS A 417 -13.74 25.35 15.73
CA CYS A 417 -14.24 24.26 14.89
C CYS A 417 -15.29 24.74 13.90
N ASN A 418 -15.10 24.40 12.61
CA ASN A 418 -16.20 24.44 11.65
C ASN A 418 -17.16 23.27 11.92
N LEU A 419 -18.09 23.44 12.87
CA LEU A 419 -19.03 22.41 13.30
C LEU A 419 -19.88 21.83 12.15
N LYS A 420 -20.05 22.58 11.05
CA LYS A 420 -20.76 22.11 9.85
C LYS A 420 -20.02 21.00 9.11
N GLU A 421 -18.69 20.95 9.17
CA GLU A 421 -17.89 19.89 8.52
C GLU A 421 -17.90 18.58 9.32
N LEU A 422 -18.17 18.63 10.62
CA LEU A 422 -18.12 17.47 11.53
C LEU A 422 -19.34 16.53 11.42
N SER A 423 -20.39 16.90 10.67
CA SER A 423 -21.59 16.08 10.43
C SER A 423 -22.15 15.41 11.70
N LEU A 424 -22.24 16.17 12.80
CA LEU A 424 -22.64 15.63 14.11
C LEU A 424 -24.12 15.22 14.10
N PRO A 425 -24.49 14.05 14.68
CA PRO A 425 -25.88 13.66 14.84
C PRO A 425 -26.67 14.70 15.66
N ALA A 426 -27.96 14.88 15.35
CA ALA A 426 -28.83 15.86 16.03
C ALA A 426 -28.83 15.72 17.57
N LYS A 427 -28.73 14.49 18.08
CA LYS A 427 -28.63 14.21 19.52
C LYS A 427 -27.38 14.84 20.18
N TYR A 428 -26.27 14.92 19.47
CA TYR A 428 -25.02 15.49 19.98
C TYR A 428 -25.06 17.02 19.95
N VAL A 429 -25.65 17.61 18.91
CA VAL A 429 -25.91 19.06 18.85
C VAL A 429 -26.79 19.50 20.02
N LEU A 430 -27.87 18.76 20.32
CA LEU A 430 -28.72 19.03 21.48
C LEU A 430 -27.94 18.99 22.81
N LYS A 431 -27.06 17.99 23.00
CA LYS A 431 -26.22 17.90 24.21
C LYS A 431 -25.24 19.06 24.33
N LEU A 432 -24.59 19.46 23.23
CA LEU A 432 -23.71 20.62 23.23
C LEU A 432 -24.47 21.91 23.58
N ASN A 433 -25.64 22.12 22.97
CA ASN A 433 -26.49 23.27 23.28
C ASN A 433 -26.94 23.30 24.75
N GLN A 434 -27.28 22.16 25.34
CA GLN A 434 -27.57 22.07 26.78
C GLN A 434 -26.37 22.43 27.66
N ARG A 435 -25.14 22.14 27.22
CA ARG A 435 -23.92 22.53 27.94
C ARG A 435 -23.65 24.02 27.79
N ILE A 436 -23.79 24.55 26.58
CA ILE A 436 -23.66 25.98 26.28
C ILE A 436 -24.66 26.80 27.09
N GLU A 437 -25.93 26.38 27.18
CA GLU A 437 -26.94 27.05 28.00
C GLU A 437 -26.57 27.11 29.50
N ARG A 438 -25.92 26.07 30.02
CA ARG A 438 -25.60 25.98 31.46
C ARG A 438 -24.31 26.72 31.84
N HIS A 439 -23.32 26.70 30.95
CA HIS A 439 -21.93 27.05 31.27
C HIS A 439 -21.27 27.96 30.23
N GLY A 440 -21.95 28.34 29.15
CA GLY A 440 -21.37 29.12 28.03
C GLY A 440 -21.28 30.62 28.27
N LYS A 441 -21.73 31.12 29.43
CA LYS A 441 -21.68 32.55 29.80
C LYS A 441 -20.85 32.77 31.05
N LEU A 442 -19.85 33.64 30.95
CA LEU A 442 -18.96 33.97 32.07
C LEU A 442 -19.74 34.57 33.25
N ASP A 443 -20.66 35.50 33.00
CA ASP A 443 -21.43 36.15 34.07
C ASP A 443 -22.28 35.19 34.90
N ASP A 444 -22.86 34.18 34.25
CA ASP A 444 -23.64 33.14 34.95
C ASP A 444 -22.75 32.30 35.86
N LEU A 445 -21.50 32.04 35.46
CA LEU A 445 -20.51 31.35 36.28
C LEU A 445 -20.11 32.21 37.50
N LEU A 446 -19.87 33.50 37.30
CA LEU A 446 -19.50 34.44 38.37
C LEU A 446 -20.61 34.62 39.40
N ASN A 447 -21.87 34.64 38.96
CA ASN A 447 -23.04 34.79 39.84
C ASN A 447 -23.30 33.56 40.71
N LYS A 448 -22.90 32.36 40.25
CA LYS A 448 -23.03 31.11 41.02
C LYS A 448 -22.01 30.98 42.16
N ILE A 449 -20.98 31.82 42.21
CA ILE A 449 -19.95 31.77 43.26
C ILE A 449 -20.41 32.57 44.48
N THR A 450 -20.57 31.89 45.59
CA THR A 450 -20.93 32.48 46.89
C THR A 450 -19.66 32.74 47.71
N LEU A 451 -19.52 33.99 48.16
CA LEU A 451 -18.46 34.43 49.08
C LEU A 451 -19.11 35.01 50.34
N ASP A 452 -18.34 35.08 51.43
CA ASP A 452 -18.78 35.78 52.64
C ASP A 452 -18.97 37.29 52.38
N LYS A 453 -19.82 37.95 53.17
CA LYS A 453 -20.20 39.36 52.99
C LYS A 453 -18.99 40.31 52.86
N ILE A 454 -17.88 40.00 53.52
CA ILE A 454 -16.66 40.83 53.49
C ILE A 454 -15.95 40.69 52.14
N ASN A 455 -15.71 39.45 51.69
CA ASN A 455 -14.99 39.19 50.44
C ASN A 455 -15.86 39.36 49.19
N ALA A 456 -17.18 39.29 49.31
CA ALA A 456 -18.10 39.58 48.21
C ALA A 456 -18.06 41.06 47.77
N ASN A 457 -17.76 41.97 48.71
CA ASN A 457 -17.69 43.41 48.46
C ASN A 457 -16.28 43.92 48.19
N LYS A 458 -15.26 43.07 48.32
CA LYS A 458 -13.86 43.44 48.10
C LYS A 458 -13.45 43.15 46.66
N ILE A 459 -13.00 44.18 45.96
CA ILE A 459 -12.48 44.08 44.61
C ILE A 459 -10.97 43.85 44.68
N TYR A 460 -10.50 42.80 44.01
CA TYR A 460 -9.08 42.52 43.83
C TYR A 460 -8.70 42.76 42.37
N THR A 461 -7.58 43.45 42.15
CA THR A 461 -7.06 43.78 40.81
C THR A 461 -5.79 43.02 40.44
N ASN A 462 -5.20 42.28 41.38
CA ASN A 462 -4.06 41.39 41.15
C ASN A 462 -4.19 40.13 42.02
N ILE A 463 -3.49 39.07 41.63
CA ILE A 463 -3.50 37.75 42.28
C ILE A 463 -2.64 37.78 43.55
N LYS A 464 -1.58 38.59 43.56
CA LYS A 464 -0.68 38.71 44.71
C LYS A 464 -1.42 39.13 45.99
N ASP A 465 -2.28 40.15 45.90
CA ASP A 465 -3.10 40.64 47.02
C ASP A 465 -4.07 39.59 47.55
N ILE A 466 -4.54 38.68 46.68
CA ILE A 466 -5.40 37.56 47.07
C ILE A 466 -4.59 36.50 47.83
N LYS A 467 -3.34 36.25 47.41
CA LYS A 467 -2.44 35.29 48.07
C LYS A 467 -1.92 35.81 49.41
N ASP A 468 -1.56 37.08 49.48
CA ASP A 468 -1.05 37.73 50.69
C ASP A 468 -2.10 37.73 51.83
N ALA A 469 -3.38 37.60 51.48
CA ALA A 469 -4.47 37.43 52.44
C ALA A 469 -4.56 36.01 53.06
N THR A 470 -3.73 35.05 52.63
CA THR A 470 -3.57 33.70 53.22
C THR A 470 -4.86 32.87 53.34
N PHE A 471 -5.75 32.96 52.34
CA PHE A 471 -6.98 32.18 52.33
C PHE A 471 -6.72 30.67 52.17
N LYS A 472 -7.65 29.84 52.67
CA LYS A 472 -7.69 28.42 52.29
C LYS A 472 -7.87 28.32 50.77
N LYS A 473 -7.19 27.36 50.13
CA LYS A 473 -7.13 27.23 48.66
C LYS A 473 -8.49 27.26 47.96
N TYR A 474 -9.50 26.59 48.51
CA TYR A 474 -10.87 26.63 47.96
C TYR A 474 -11.42 28.06 47.87
N LYS A 475 -11.22 28.84 48.94
CA LYS A 475 -11.68 30.23 49.04
C LYS A 475 -10.86 31.15 48.16
N GLU A 476 -9.54 30.96 48.11
CA GLU A 476 -8.65 31.65 47.18
C GLU A 476 -9.13 31.51 45.73
N LEU A 477 -9.36 30.27 45.26
CA LEU A 477 -9.89 30.01 43.91
C LEU A 477 -11.24 30.71 43.68
N SER A 478 -12.13 30.67 44.67
CA SER A 478 -13.45 31.31 44.56
C SER A 478 -13.35 32.83 44.42
N ILE A 479 -12.40 33.46 45.14
CA ILE A 479 -12.13 34.91 45.07
C ILE A 479 -11.50 35.26 43.72
N VAL A 480 -10.52 34.47 43.25
CA VAL A 480 -9.90 34.66 41.93
C VAL A 480 -10.95 34.60 40.82
N ILE A 481 -11.82 33.58 40.83
CA ILE A 481 -12.86 33.46 39.80
C ILE A 481 -13.82 34.66 39.89
N LYS A 482 -14.28 35.06 41.08
CA LYS A 482 -15.21 36.20 41.22
C LYS A 482 -14.64 37.52 40.71
N ASN A 483 -13.32 37.71 40.82
CA ASN A 483 -12.61 38.91 40.40
C ASN A 483 -11.90 38.76 39.04
N ILE A 484 -12.15 37.68 38.29
CA ILE A 484 -11.39 37.35 37.08
C ILE A 484 -11.48 38.43 35.98
N LYS A 485 -12.55 39.24 35.97
CA LYS A 485 -12.72 40.39 35.07
C LYS A 485 -11.89 41.62 35.46
N ASN A 486 -11.48 41.71 36.73
CA ASN A 486 -10.78 42.86 37.31
C ASN A 486 -9.26 42.67 37.34
N ILE A 487 -8.77 41.46 37.04
CA ILE A 487 -7.35 41.09 37.07
C ILE A 487 -6.82 41.06 35.62
N PRO A 488 -5.60 41.56 35.35
CA PRO A 488 -4.98 41.47 34.04
C PRO A 488 -4.96 40.03 33.48
N LYS A 489 -5.25 39.89 32.18
CA LYS A 489 -5.33 38.58 31.52
C LYS A 489 -4.03 37.78 31.61
N GLU A 490 -2.88 38.44 31.43
CA GLU A 490 -1.55 37.83 31.53
C GLU A 490 -1.30 37.24 32.92
N GLU A 491 -1.74 37.93 33.97
CA GLU A 491 -1.57 37.46 35.36
C GLU A 491 -2.46 36.24 35.64
N ILE A 492 -3.69 36.22 35.13
CA ILE A 492 -4.59 35.05 35.21
C ILE A 492 -4.01 33.88 34.42
N GLU A 493 -3.50 34.11 33.22
CA GLU A 493 -2.89 33.07 32.38
C GLU A 493 -1.69 32.43 33.09
N ASP A 494 -0.78 33.23 33.63
CA ASP A 494 0.38 32.76 34.38
C ASP A 494 -0.05 31.94 35.60
N TYR A 495 -1.05 32.40 36.35
CA TYR A 495 -1.58 31.66 37.49
C TYR A 495 -2.23 30.33 37.08
N VAL A 496 -3.01 30.32 35.99
CA VAL A 496 -3.68 29.12 35.48
C VAL A 496 -2.65 28.09 35.03
N LYS A 497 -1.68 28.49 34.19
CA LYS A 497 -0.72 27.59 33.54
C LYS A 497 0.39 27.15 34.51
N LYS A 498 1.02 28.07 35.24
CA LYS A 498 2.22 27.76 36.05
C LYS A 498 1.89 27.16 37.42
N GLU A 499 0.70 27.43 37.97
CA GLU A 499 0.40 27.08 39.36
C GLU A 499 -0.89 26.28 39.52
N ALA A 500 -2.04 26.80 39.07
CA ALA A 500 -3.33 26.15 39.29
C ALA A 500 -3.41 24.79 38.59
N PHE A 501 -2.85 24.66 37.38
CA PHE A 501 -2.82 23.38 36.66
C PHE A 501 -1.91 22.34 37.34
N VAL A 502 -0.73 22.76 37.83
CA VAL A 502 0.19 21.88 38.58
C VAL A 502 -0.49 21.38 39.86
N GLN A 503 -1.18 22.28 40.58
CA GLN A 503 -1.92 21.94 41.79
C GLN A 503 -3.14 21.06 41.49
N PHE A 504 -3.81 21.24 40.35
CA PHE A 504 -4.89 20.37 39.91
C PHE A 504 -4.42 18.94 39.65
N LYS A 505 -3.25 18.76 39.00
CA LYS A 505 -2.62 17.46 38.77
C LYS A 505 -2.29 16.72 40.08
N ALA A 506 -1.82 17.44 41.08
CA ALA A 506 -1.42 16.88 42.38
C ALA A 506 -2.56 16.76 43.41
N CYS A 507 -3.77 17.23 43.08
CA CYS A 507 -4.91 17.24 44.00
C CYS A 507 -5.64 15.90 43.96
N ASP A 508 -6.05 15.37 45.12
CA ASP A 508 -6.96 14.22 45.23
C ASP A 508 -8.33 14.57 45.85
N VAL A 509 -8.53 15.83 46.24
CA VAL A 509 -9.76 16.30 46.89
C VAL A 509 -10.78 16.76 45.84
N ASP A 510 -11.88 16.02 45.70
CA ASP A 510 -12.92 16.26 44.68
C ASP A 510 -13.54 17.67 44.70
N ASN A 511 -13.81 18.20 45.88
CA ASN A 511 -14.35 19.55 46.04
C ASN A 511 -13.39 20.63 45.52
N LEU A 512 -12.08 20.40 45.68
CA LEU A 512 -11.05 21.34 45.22
C LEU A 512 -10.82 21.20 43.71
N LYS A 513 -10.80 19.98 43.17
CA LYS A 513 -10.80 19.73 41.71
C LYS A 513 -11.95 20.43 41.00
N THR A 514 -13.14 20.38 41.61
CA THR A 514 -14.32 21.06 41.08
C THR A 514 -14.09 22.57 40.97
N GLN A 515 -13.43 23.20 41.96
CA GLN A 515 -13.11 24.63 41.89
C GLN A 515 -12.05 24.98 40.85
N TYR A 516 -11.02 24.14 40.68
CA TYR A 516 -10.04 24.32 39.60
C TYR A 516 -10.69 24.25 38.22
N ARG A 517 -11.62 23.30 38.00
CA ARG A 517 -12.40 23.22 36.75
C ARG A 517 -13.16 24.51 36.47
N LYS A 518 -13.81 25.10 37.49
CA LYS A 518 -14.49 26.40 37.36
C LYS A 518 -13.53 27.50 36.95
N LEU A 519 -12.33 27.52 37.54
CA LEU A 519 -11.29 28.48 37.19
C LEU A 519 -10.85 28.32 35.73
N PHE A 520 -10.61 27.09 35.27
CA PHE A 520 -10.22 26.82 33.88
C PHE A 520 -11.30 27.23 32.88
N LEU A 521 -12.58 26.95 33.18
CA LEU A 521 -13.70 27.42 32.37
C LEU A 521 -13.85 28.94 32.41
N ALA A 522 -13.70 29.58 33.57
CA ALA A 522 -13.77 31.03 33.68
C ALA A 522 -12.67 31.72 32.86
N TYR A 523 -11.45 31.17 32.91
CA TYR A 523 -10.32 31.60 32.09
C TYR A 523 -10.62 31.45 30.60
N ASP A 524 -11.10 30.28 30.18
CA ASP A 524 -11.48 30.00 28.79
C ASP A 524 -12.51 31.01 28.25
N LEU A 525 -13.58 31.27 29.01
CA LEU A 525 -14.61 32.24 28.62
C LEU A 525 -14.11 33.70 28.65
N LEU A 526 -13.13 34.03 29.50
CA LEU A 526 -12.51 35.37 29.53
C LEU A 526 -11.65 35.62 28.27
N ILE A 527 -10.91 34.61 27.83
CA ILE A 527 -9.99 34.71 26.70
C ILE A 527 -10.74 34.57 25.37
N HIS A 528 -11.60 33.56 25.24
CA HIS A 528 -12.23 33.19 23.98
C HIS A 528 -13.68 33.69 23.84
N GLY A 529 -14.22 34.33 24.87
CA GLY A 529 -15.58 34.88 24.88
C GLY A 529 -16.65 33.86 25.24
N ASN A 530 -17.89 34.36 25.29
CA ASN A 530 -19.08 33.54 25.54
C ASN A 530 -19.44 32.73 24.29
N VAL A 531 -20.08 31.58 24.51
CA VAL A 531 -20.49 30.67 23.43
C VAL A 531 -21.98 30.78 23.18
N GLU A 532 -22.37 30.92 21.91
CA GLU A 532 -23.77 30.92 21.49
C GLU A 532 -24.25 29.54 21.03
N LYS A 533 -25.57 29.36 20.96
CA LYS A 533 -26.16 28.09 20.51
C LYS A 533 -25.76 27.78 19.08
N ILE A 534 -25.48 26.50 18.85
CA ILE A 534 -25.16 25.94 17.55
C ILE A 534 -26.48 25.61 16.84
N ASN A 535 -26.64 26.11 15.62
CA ASN A 535 -27.81 25.87 14.76
C ASN A 535 -27.71 24.57 13.97
#